data_AF-A0A523N4I3-F1
#
_entry.id   AF-A0A523N4I3-F1
#
_cell.length_a   1.000
_cell.length_b   1.000
_cell.length_c   1.000
_cell.angle_alpha   90.00
_cell.angle_beta   90.00
_cell.angle_gamma   90.00
#
_symmetry.space_group_name_H-M   'P 1'
#
loop_
_entity.id
_entity.type
_entity.pdbx_description
1 polymer ?
#
loop_
_entity_poly.entity_id
_entity_poly.type
_entity_poly.pdbx_seq_one_letter_code
_entity_poly.pdbx_strand_id
1 'polypeptide(L)'
;MNGSLYLAWRYLVYYRLKTGVLLVSITVIMFVPVGLRVLVDQSAQQLTRRAEVTPLVIGARGSALELVLNTLYFGTDDPHPVPYSEAIRVDTSGLALAIPMHTRFS
;
A
#
# COMPACT_ATOMS: atom_id res chain seq x y z
N MET A 1 -22.80 47.40 14.84
CA MET A 1 -22.48 46.25 13.96
C MET A 1 -23.00 44.90 14.47
N ASN A 2 -23.64 44.82 15.65
CA ASN A 2 -24.10 43.54 16.24
C ASN A 2 -25.56 43.17 15.85
N GLY A 3 -26.34 44.12 15.35
CA GLY A 3 -27.74 43.90 14.97
C GLY A 3 -27.93 43.09 13.68
N SER A 4 -26.96 43.18 12.75
CA SER A 4 -27.01 42.42 11.49
C SER A 4 -26.75 40.92 11.70
N LEU A 5 -25.79 40.56 12.55
CA LEU A 5 -25.54 39.17 12.94
C LEU A 5 -26.75 38.54 13.63
N TYR A 6 -27.43 39.29 14.49
CA TYR A 6 -28.61 38.80 15.21
C TYR A 6 -29.81 38.56 14.28
N LEU A 7 -30.04 39.45 13.31
CA LEU A 7 -31.08 39.24 12.29
C LEU A 7 -30.75 38.04 11.40
N ALA A 8 -29.50 37.89 10.96
CA ALA A 8 -29.04 36.76 10.15
C ALA A 8 -29.19 35.42 10.89
N TRP A 9 -28.84 35.38 12.18
CA TRP A 9 -29.01 34.20 13.04
C TRP A 9 -30.48 33.81 13.18
N ARG A 10 -31.36 34.78 13.40
CA ARG A 10 -32.81 34.52 13.53
C ARG A 10 -33.44 34.10 12.22
N TYR A 11 -32.92 34.56 11.09
CA TYR A 11 -33.36 34.15 9.74
C TYR A 11 -32.95 32.70 9.42
N LEU A 12 -31.72 32.29 9.76
CA LEU A 12 -31.22 30.91 9.62
C LEU A 12 -32.04 29.90 10.46
N VAL A 13 -32.46 30.34 11.65
CA VAL A 13 -33.27 29.58 12.61
C VAL A 13 -34.75 29.50 12.20
N TYR A 14 -35.26 30.41 11.37
CA TYR A 14 -36.65 30.38 10.90
C TYR A 14 -36.84 29.46 9.68
N TYR A 15 -35.85 29.40 8.77
CA TYR A 15 -35.84 28.51 7.58
C TYR A 15 -34.95 27.26 7.79
N ARG A 16 -35.11 26.57 8.93
CA ARG A 16 -34.23 25.44 9.37
C ARG A 16 -34.05 24.33 8.33
N LEU A 17 -35.08 23.99 7.56
CA LEU A 17 -34.99 22.97 6.52
C LEU A 17 -34.07 23.40 5.37
N LYS A 18 -34.22 24.64 4.87
CA LYS A 18 -33.39 25.17 3.78
C LYS A 18 -31.93 25.30 4.19
N THR A 19 -31.70 25.81 5.40
CA THR A 19 -30.37 25.93 6.01
C THR A 19 -29.73 24.56 6.25
N GLY A 20 -30.51 23.60 6.77
CA GLY A 20 -30.04 22.24 7.03
C GLY A 20 -29.64 21.53 5.75
N VAL A 21 -30.46 21.60 4.70
CA VAL A 21 -30.13 21.01 3.39
C VAL A 21 -28.85 21.62 2.82
N LEU A 22 -28.69 22.95 2.87
CA LEU A 22 -27.47 23.61 2.39
C LEU A 22 -26.22 23.17 3.17
N LEU A 23 -26.32 23.09 4.51
CA LEU A 23 -25.23 22.65 5.37
C LEU A 23 -24.84 21.19 5.07
N VAL A 24 -25.82 20.31 4.89
CA VAL A 24 -25.61 18.91 4.54
C VAL A 24 -24.94 18.80 3.18
N SER A 25 -25.40 19.52 2.16
CA SER A 25 -24.76 19.50 0.83
C SER A 25 -23.30 19.94 0.89
N ILE A 26 -22.98 21.02 1.60
CA ILE A 26 -21.59 21.49 1.76
C ILE A 26 -20.76 20.45 2.53
N THR A 27 -21.32 19.88 3.59
CA THR A 27 -20.65 18.85 4.41
C THR A 27 -20.32 17.62 3.57
N VAL A 28 -21.26 17.14 2.74
CA VAL A 28 -21.05 15.99 1.86
C VAL A 28 -19.97 16.28 0.81
N ILE A 29 -20.01 17.45 0.16
CA ILE A 29 -18.99 17.85 -0.82
C ILE A 29 -17.60 17.86 -0.20
N MET A 30 -17.48 18.29 1.06
CA MET A 30 -16.19 18.33 1.77
C MET A 30 -15.76 16.95 2.30
N PHE A 31 -16.70 16.11 2.72
CA PHE A 31 -16.42 14.81 3.34
C PHE A 31 -16.02 13.74 2.32
N VAL A 32 -16.61 13.74 1.13
CA VAL A 32 -16.31 12.78 0.04
C VAL A 32 -14.81 12.71 -0.31
N PRO A 33 -14.10 13.82 -0.59
CA PRO A 33 -12.68 13.75 -0.94
C PRO A 33 -11.79 13.31 0.23
N VAL A 34 -12.18 13.60 1.47
CA VAL A 34 -11.43 13.20 2.67
C VAL A 34 -11.60 11.71 2.94
N GLY A 35 -12.85 11.21 2.91
CA GLY A 35 -13.15 9.80 3.10
C GLY A 35 -12.48 8.93 2.04
N LEU A 36 -12.48 9.37 0.78
CA LEU A 36 -11.81 8.66 -0.30
C LEU A 36 -10.29 8.61 -0.12
N ARG A 37 -9.65 9.72 0.29
CA ARG A 37 -8.21 9.75 0.54
C ARG A 37 -7.80 8.80 1.67
N VAL A 38 -8.56 8.78 2.77
CA VAL A 38 -8.29 7.88 3.90
C VAL A 38 -8.47 6.42 3.50
N LEU A 39 -9.53 6.10 2.75
CA LEU A 39 -9.81 4.73 2.30
C LEU A 39 -8.74 4.21 1.32
N VAL A 40 -8.29 5.07 0.41
CA VAL A 40 -7.22 4.74 -0.56
C VAL A 40 -5.88 4.58 0.16
N ASP A 41 -5.54 5.46 1.09
CA ASP A 41 -4.29 5.39 1.84
C ASP A 41 -4.23 4.12 2.72
N GLN A 42 -5.33 3.78 3.40
CA GLN A 42 -5.43 2.52 4.16
C GLN A 42 -5.33 1.28 3.27
N SER A 43 -5.95 1.31 2.08
CA SER A 43 -5.86 0.19 1.12
C SER A 43 -4.46 0.05 0.54
N ALA A 44 -3.79 1.16 0.23
CA ALA A 44 -2.41 1.17 -0.23
C ALA A 44 -1.46 0.62 0.84
N GLN A 45 -1.65 1.01 2.10
CA GLN A 45 -0.87 0.46 3.22
C GLN A 45 -1.09 -1.04 3.42
N GLN A 46 -2.33 -1.54 3.29
CA GLN A 46 -2.60 -2.97 3.41
C GLN A 46 -2.04 -3.81 2.26
N LEU A 47 -2.06 -3.30 1.03
CA LEU A 47 -1.45 -3.96 -0.12
C LEU A 47 0.08 -3.95 -0.05
N THR A 48 0.67 -2.85 0.41
CA THR A 48 2.13 -2.71 0.56
C THR A 48 2.66 -3.56 1.71
N ARG A 49 1.92 -3.70 2.82
CA ARG A 49 2.29 -4.62 3.92
C ARG A 49 2.39 -6.08 3.47
N ARG A 50 1.64 -6.51 2.45
CA ARG A 50 1.78 -7.88 1.92
C ARG A 50 3.04 -8.02 1.05
N ALA A 51 3.44 -6.97 0.36
CA ALA A 51 4.68 -6.94 -0.41
C ALA A 51 5.92 -6.93 0.51
N GLU A 52 5.87 -6.27 1.66
CA GLU A 52 6.96 -6.29 2.66
C GLU A 52 7.14 -7.65 3.34
N VAL A 53 6.08 -8.45 3.43
CA VAL A 53 6.09 -9.74 4.16
C VAL A 53 6.31 -10.94 3.23
N THR A 54 6.24 -10.76 1.90
CA THR A 54 6.44 -11.87 0.96
C THR A 54 7.92 -11.90 0.52
N PRO A 55 8.72 -12.89 0.96
CA PRO A 55 10.12 -12.99 0.55
C PRO A 55 10.21 -13.20 -0.96
N LEU A 56 11.09 -12.44 -1.62
CA LEU A 56 11.34 -12.54 -3.05
C LEU A 56 12.46 -13.54 -3.32
N VAL A 57 12.30 -14.38 -4.34
CA VAL A 57 13.31 -15.35 -4.76
C VAL A 57 13.81 -15.00 -6.15
N ILE A 58 15.13 -14.93 -6.32
CA ILE A 58 15.80 -14.68 -7.60
C ILE A 58 16.60 -15.91 -7.96
N GLY A 59 16.42 -16.40 -9.19
CA GLY A 59 17.08 -17.58 -9.71
C GLY A 59 17.35 -17.46 -11.20
N ALA A 60 18.11 -18.41 -11.75
CA ALA A 60 18.34 -18.47 -13.18
C ALA A 60 17.03 -18.69 -13.95
N ARG A 61 17.05 -18.35 -15.25
CA ARG A 61 15.87 -18.47 -16.11
C ARG A 61 15.41 -19.94 -16.19
N GLY A 62 14.18 -20.19 -15.78
CA GLY A 62 13.61 -21.55 -15.69
C GLY A 62 12.17 -21.51 -15.18
N SER A 63 11.71 -22.62 -14.60
CA SER A 63 10.38 -22.72 -13.98
C SER A 63 10.35 -21.95 -12.65
N ALA A 64 9.44 -20.98 -12.54
CA ALA A 64 9.24 -20.23 -11.29
C ALA A 64 8.77 -21.14 -10.14
N LEU A 65 7.98 -22.18 -10.44
CA LEU A 65 7.52 -23.14 -9.45
C LEU A 65 8.68 -23.97 -8.90
N GLU A 66 9.56 -24.48 -9.77
CA GLU A 66 10.74 -25.24 -9.36
C GLU A 66 11.69 -24.39 -8.52
N LEU A 67 11.89 -23.13 -8.90
CA LEU A 67 12.72 -22.19 -8.15
C LEU A 67 12.21 -22.00 -6.70
N VAL A 68 10.89 -21.83 -6.54
CA VAL A 68 10.27 -21.68 -5.22
C VAL A 68 10.33 -22.98 -4.42
N LEU A 69 10.05 -24.13 -5.05
CA LEU A 69 10.12 -25.44 -4.39
C LEU A 69 11.53 -25.78 -3.92
N ASN A 70 12.55 -25.58 -4.77
CA ASN A 70 13.95 -25.79 -4.38
C ASN A 70 14.41 -24.83 -3.30
N THR A 71 13.89 -23.60 -3.29
CA THR A 71 14.13 -22.62 -2.22
C THR A 71 13.52 -23.06 -0.89
N LEU A 72 12.28 -23.58 -0.89
CA LEU A 72 11.58 -23.98 0.32
C LEU A 72 12.04 -25.33 0.88
N TYR A 73 12.32 -26.29 0.01
CA TYR A 73 12.65 -27.66 0.40
C TYR A 73 14.14 -27.98 0.33
N PHE A 74 14.98 -27.00 -0.01
CA PHE A 74 16.41 -27.21 -0.29
C PHE A 74 16.63 -28.37 -1.25
N GLY A 75 15.76 -28.47 -2.26
CA GLY A 75 15.71 -29.59 -3.19
C GLY A 75 17.03 -29.81 -3.93
N THR A 76 17.31 -31.07 -4.23
CA THR A 76 18.56 -31.55 -4.86
C THR A 76 18.64 -31.32 -6.36
N ASP A 77 17.57 -30.81 -6.99
CA ASP A 77 17.59 -30.46 -8.40
C ASP A 77 18.40 -29.17 -8.58
N ASP A 78 19.68 -29.32 -8.93
CA ASP A 78 20.69 -28.26 -9.06
C ASP A 78 20.16 -27.10 -9.93
N PRO A 79 19.62 -26.02 -9.32
CA PRO A 79 19.13 -24.88 -10.07
C PRO A 79 20.35 -24.24 -10.74
N HIS A 80 20.21 -23.82 -12.00
CA HIS A 80 21.31 -23.14 -12.69
C HIS A 80 21.85 -22.00 -11.80
N PRO A 81 23.16 -21.99 -11.48
CA PRO A 81 23.71 -21.05 -10.53
C PRO A 81 23.61 -19.63 -11.08
N VAL A 82 23.21 -18.71 -10.20
CA VAL A 82 23.21 -17.27 -10.49
C VAL A 82 24.55 -16.68 -10.04
N PRO A 83 25.16 -15.76 -10.82
CA PRO A 83 26.38 -15.08 -10.40
C PRO A 83 26.20 -14.35 -9.08
N TYR A 84 27.21 -14.41 -8.20
CA TYR A 84 27.19 -13.70 -6.92
C TYR A 84 27.07 -12.17 -7.08
N SER A 85 27.42 -11.63 -8.26
CA SER A 85 27.20 -10.23 -8.59
C SER A 85 25.74 -9.80 -8.50
N GLU A 86 24.78 -10.72 -8.66
CA GLU A 86 23.35 -10.41 -8.50
C GLU A 86 23.00 -10.12 -7.04
N ALA A 87 23.58 -10.85 -6.09
CA ALA A 87 23.42 -10.55 -4.67
C ALA A 87 24.00 -9.18 -4.32
N ILE A 88 25.18 -8.85 -4.86
CA ILE A 88 25.81 -7.54 -4.70
C ILE A 88 24.94 -6.44 -5.31
N ARG A 89 24.34 -6.66 -6.49
CA ARG A 89 23.45 -5.67 -7.14
C ARG A 89 22.21 -5.38 -6.30
N VAL A 90 21.59 -6.40 -5.72
CA VAL A 90 20.42 -6.25 -4.84
C VAL A 90 20.80 -5.47 -3.58
N ASP A 91 21.90 -5.84 -2.93
CA ASP A 91 22.39 -5.17 -1.73
C ASP A 91 22.77 -3.70 -2.01
N THR A 92 23.49 -3.46 -3.11
CA THR A 92 23.90 -2.11 -3.56
C THR A 92 22.70 -1.23 -3.93
N SER A 93 21.59 -1.82 -4.39
CA SER A 93 20.39 -1.05 -4.73
C SER A 93 19.73 -0.40 -3.51
N GLY A 94 20.00 -0.92 -2.30
CA GLY A 94 19.36 -0.48 -1.07
C GLY A 94 17.86 -0.80 -0.99
N LEU A 95 17.31 -1.57 -1.93
CA LEU A 95 15.88 -1.91 -2.00
C LEU A 95 15.51 -3.18 -1.22
N ALA A 96 16.46 -4.11 -1.03
CA ALA A 96 16.22 -5.37 -0.34
C ALA A 96 17.54 -5.96 0.21
N LEU A 97 17.43 -6.77 1.26
CA LEU A 97 18.55 -7.56 1.79
C LEU A 97 18.71 -8.84 0.95
N ALA A 98 19.89 -9.05 0.37
CA ALA A 98 20.20 -10.27 -0.36
C ALA A 98 20.70 -11.38 0.59
N ILE A 99 20.00 -12.52 0.64
CA ILE A 99 20.44 -13.71 1.38
C ILE A 99 20.81 -14.80 0.37
N PRO A 100 22.10 -15.08 0.13
CA PRO A 100 22.51 -16.09 -0.84
C PRO A 100 22.19 -17.50 -0.30
N MET A 101 21.58 -18.33 -1.14
CA MET A 101 21.30 -19.73 -0.81
C MET A 101 22.17 -20.66 -1.65
N HIS A 102 22.86 -21.58 -0.98
CA HIS A 102 23.74 -22.55 -1.62
C HIS A 102 23.13 -23.95 -1.51
N THR A 103 22.39 -24.37 -2.54
CA THR A 103 21.66 -25.65 -2.56
C THR A 103 22.48 -26.81 -3.15
N ARG A 104 23.80 -26.62 -3.37
CA ARG A 104 24.68 -27.61 -4.01
C ARG A 104 24.97 -28.85 -3.15
N PHE A 105 24.77 -28.79 -1.83
CA PHE A 105 25.19 -29.84 -0.88
C PHE A 105 24.03 -30.42 -0.03
N SER A 106 22.78 -30.28 -0.49
CA SER A 106 21.62 -30.88 0.19
C SER A 106 21.53 -32.38 -0.01
#